data_AF-A0A6J7S1J5-F1
#
_entry.id   AF-A0A6J7S1J5-F1
#
_cell.length_a   1.000
_cell.length_b   1.000
_cell.length_c   1.000
_cell.angle_alpha   90.00
_cell.angle_beta   90.00
_cell.angle_gamma   90.00
#
_symmetry.space_group_name_H-M   'P 1'
#
loop_
_entity.id
_entity.type
_entity.pdbx_description
1 polymer ?
#
loop_
_entity_poly.entity_id
_entity_poly.type
_entity_poly.pdbx_seq_one_letter_code
_entity_poly.pdbx_strand_id
1 'polypeptide(L)'
;MTIASVLNIVLIMAAIGIAVAFTAPDVPVLTLYIVLASAALVFPVLTWPMTHTLWMAIDLIVRPMDVDEVAEAQAWLVNQS
;
A
#
# COMPACT_ATOMS: atom_id res chain seq x y z
N MET A 1 -2.23 -2.40 9.73
CA MET A 1 -2.33 -3.47 8.70
C MET A 1 -3.72 -3.56 8.08
N THR A 2 -4.81 -3.42 8.83
CA THR A 2 -6.20 -3.52 8.32
C THR A 2 -6.58 -2.48 7.27
N ILE A 3 -6.29 -1.19 7.46
CA ILE A 3 -6.68 -0.11 6.50
C ILE A 3 -6.02 -0.30 5.13
N ALA A 4 -4.71 -0.59 5.10
CA ALA A 4 -4.00 -0.82 3.85
C ALA A 4 -4.55 -2.04 3.08
N SER A 5 -4.91 -3.11 3.80
CA SER A 5 -5.57 -4.27 3.20
C SER A 5 -6.94 -3.93 2.65
N VAL A 6 -7.75 -3.14 3.36
CA VAL A 6 -9.06 -2.68 2.88
C VAL A 6 -8.92 -1.86 1.59
N LEU A 7 -8.00 -0.90 1.56
CA LEU A 7 -7.74 -0.09 0.36
C LEU A 7 -7.30 -0.94 -0.83
N ASN A 8 -6.43 -1.94 -0.60
CA ASN A 8 -5.98 -2.84 -1.65
C ASN A 8 -7.14 -3.70 -2.20
N ILE A 9 -7.99 -4.26 -1.34
CA ILE A 9 -9.17 -5.03 -1.76
C ILE A 9 -10.12 -4.15 -2.59
N VAL A 10 -10.40 -2.92 -2.16
CA VAL A 10 -11.26 -1.98 -2.90
C VAL A 10 -10.67 -1.66 -4.28
N LEU A 11 -9.36 -1.42 -4.37
CA LEU A 11 -8.68 -1.17 -5.65
C LEU A 11 -8.73 -2.38 -6.59
N ILE A 12 -8.54 -3.59 -6.08
CA ILE A 12 -8.67 -4.83 -6.86
C ILE A 12 -10.09 -4.98 -7.39
N MET A 13 -11.11 -4.75 -6.55
CA MET A 13 -12.51 -4.81 -6.96
C MET A 13 -12.84 -3.78 -8.06
N ALA A 14 -12.31 -2.56 -7.95
CA ALA A 14 -12.45 -1.55 -8.99
C ALA A 14 -11.76 -1.98 -10.29
N ALA A 15 -10.53 -2.53 -10.21
CA ALA A 15 -9.80 -3.03 -11.37
C ALA A 15 -10.55 -4.17 -12.09
N ILE A 16 -11.15 -5.10 -11.33
CA ILE A 16 -12.02 -6.15 -11.87
C ILE A 16 -13.21 -5.54 -12.59
N GLY A 17 -13.93 -4.60 -11.95
CA GLY A 17 -15.10 -3.95 -12.54
C GLY A 17 -14.78 -3.24 -13.85
N ILE A 18 -13.67 -2.51 -13.90
CA ILE A 18 -13.18 -1.84 -15.10
C ILE A 18 -12.86 -2.87 -16.19
N ALA A 19 -12.09 -3.91 -15.88
CA ALA A 19 -11.69 -4.93 -16.86
C ALA A 19 -12.90 -5.65 -17.47
N VAL A 20 -13.89 -5.99 -16.64
CA VAL A 20 -15.14 -6.61 -17.10
C VAL A 20 -15.94 -5.66 -17.99
N ALA A 21 -16.07 -4.39 -17.61
CA ALA A 21 -16.80 -3.40 -18.41
C ALA A 21 -16.20 -3.23 -19.82
N PHE A 22 -14.88 -3.34 -19.97
CA PHE A 22 -14.20 -3.23 -21.26
C PHE A 22 -14.17 -4.51 -22.09
N THR A 23 -14.35 -5.67 -21.47
CA THR A 23 -14.23 -6.98 -22.15
C THR A 23 -15.57 -7.68 -22.35
N ALA A 24 -16.66 -7.13 -21.80
CA ALA A 24 -18.00 -7.66 -22.01
C ALA A 24 -18.45 -7.59 -23.48
N PRO A 25 -19.21 -8.59 -23.97
CA PRO A 25 -19.74 -9.75 -23.24
C PRO A 25 -18.75 -10.91 -23.08
N ASP A 26 -17.75 -11.04 -23.94
CA ASP A 26 -16.78 -12.14 -23.95
C ASP A 26 -15.59 -11.86 -23.02
N VAL A 27 -15.85 -11.89 -21.71
CA VAL A 27 -14.84 -11.63 -20.68
C VAL A 27 -13.82 -12.78 -20.62
N PRO A 28 -12.52 -12.54 -20.86
CA PRO A 28 -11.49 -13.58 -20.80
C PRO A 28 -11.06 -13.84 -19.34
N VAL A 29 -11.94 -14.51 -18.59
CA VAL A 29 -11.81 -14.71 -17.13
C VAL A 29 -10.47 -15.30 -16.71
N LEU A 30 -9.98 -16.32 -17.41
CA LEU A 30 -8.70 -16.97 -17.07
C LEU A 30 -7.52 -16.00 -17.19
N THR A 31 -7.46 -15.25 -18.30
CA THR A 31 -6.40 -14.25 -18.54
C THR A 31 -6.46 -13.15 -17.48
N LEU A 32 -7.67 -12.62 -17.20
CA LEU A 32 -7.86 -11.60 -16.19
C LEU A 32 -7.47 -12.10 -14.79
N TYR A 33 -7.83 -13.33 -14.44
CA TYR A 33 -7.45 -13.93 -13.16
C TYR A 33 -5.93 -14.02 -13.01
N ILE A 34 -5.22 -14.55 -14.01
CA ILE A 34 -3.76 -14.68 -13.96
C ILE A 34 -3.10 -13.30 -13.81
N VAL A 35 -3.54 -12.31 -14.60
CA VAL A 35 -2.99 -10.96 -14.56
C VAL A 35 -3.25 -10.31 -13.19
N LEU A 36 -4.49 -10.33 -12.72
CA LEU A 36 -4.86 -9.67 -11.46
C LEU A 36 -4.27 -10.38 -10.24
N ALA A 37 -4.21 -11.71 -10.21
CA ALA A 37 -3.55 -12.46 -9.15
C ALA A 37 -2.05 -12.18 -9.12
N SER A 38 -1.39 -12.13 -10.28
CA SER A 38 0.03 -11.79 -10.37
C SER A 38 0.28 -10.35 -9.89
N ALA A 39 -0.54 -9.40 -10.34
CA ALA A 39 -0.46 -8.02 -9.90
C ALA A 39 -0.69 -7.89 -8.38
N ALA A 40 -1.65 -8.62 -7.81
CA ALA A 40 -1.94 -8.62 -6.38
C ALA A 40 -0.78 -9.13 -5.51
N LEU A 41 0.12 -9.94 -6.07
CA LEU A 41 1.34 -10.40 -5.38
C LEU A 41 2.52 -9.44 -5.61
N VAL A 42 2.70 -8.97 -6.84
CA VAL A 42 3.86 -8.16 -7.24
C VAL A 42 3.75 -6.72 -6.73
N PHE A 43 2.59 -6.08 -6.89
CA PHE A 43 2.43 -4.67 -6.53
C PHE A 43 2.68 -4.37 -5.05
N PRO A 44 2.16 -5.15 -4.07
CA PRO A 44 2.43 -4.88 -2.66
C PRO A 44 3.91 -4.93 -2.33
N VAL A 45 4.67 -5.83 -2.95
CA VAL A 45 6.12 -5.93 -2.72
C VAL A 45 6.83 -4.72 -3.29
N LEU A 46 6.51 -4.32 -4.53
CA LEU A 46 7.16 -3.19 -5.20
C LEU A 46 6.80 -1.85 -4.56
N THR A 47 5.57 -1.71 -4.07
CA THR A 47 5.07 -0.47 -3.46
C THR A 47 5.21 -0.42 -1.94
N TRP A 48 5.69 -1.51 -1.31
CA TRP A 48 5.92 -1.59 0.12
C TRP A 48 6.75 -0.42 0.67
N PRO A 49 7.93 -0.07 0.13
CA PRO A 49 8.74 1.01 0.71
C PRO A 49 8.01 2.35 0.67
N MET A 50 7.34 2.68 -0.44
CA MET A 50 6.55 3.91 -0.57
C MET A 50 5.33 3.91 0.36
N THR A 51 4.65 2.78 0.48
CA THR A 51 3.50 2.63 1.37
C THR A 51 3.93 2.81 2.82
N HIS A 52 5.09 2.24 3.20
CA HIS A 52 5.63 2.36 4.54
C HIS A 52 5.99 3.81 4.90
N THR A 53 6.68 4.52 4.01
CA THR A 53 7.01 5.94 4.24
C THR A 53 5.77 6.82 4.26
N LEU A 54 4.80 6.57 3.38
CA LEU A 54 3.54 7.31 3.36
C LEU A 54 2.78 7.16 4.68
N TRP A 55 2.62 5.94 5.18
CA TRP A 55 1.91 5.73 6.45
C TRP A 55 2.67 6.30 7.64
N MET A 56 4.01 6.23 7.64
CA MET A 56 4.82 6.87 8.67
C MET A 56 4.65 8.40 8.64
N ALA A 57 4.61 9.02 7.45
CA ALA A 57 4.37 10.45 7.33
C ALA A 57 2.95 10.84 7.79
N ILE A 58 1.93 10.05 7.44
CA ILE A 58 0.57 10.26 7.92
C ILE A 58 0.50 10.14 9.44
N ASP A 59 1.17 9.14 10.03
CA ASP A 59 1.22 8.95 11.47
C ASP A 59 1.82 10.19 12.17
N LEU A 60 2.93 10.73 11.65
CA LEU A 60 3.54 11.96 12.17
C LEU A 60 2.66 13.21 12.00
N ILE A 61 1.80 13.26 10.98
CA ILE A 61 0.85 14.37 10.81
C ILE A 61 -0.27 14.27 11.85
N VAL A 62 -0.78 13.05 12.10
CA VAL A 62 -1.88 12.81 13.04
C VAL A 62 -1.41 12.90 14.48
N ARG A 63 -0.21 12.40 14.75
CA ARG A 63 0.47 12.44 16.05
C ARG A 63 1.89 12.98 15.84
N PRO A 64 2.05 14.32 15.85
CA PRO A 64 3.36 14.93 15.83
C PRO A 64 4.18 14.48 17.05
N MET A 65 5.48 14.30 16.84
CA MET A 65 6.40 13.95 17.92
C MET A 65 6.56 15.12 18.89
N ASP A 66 6.62 14.82 20.18
CA ASP A 66 6.96 15.81 21.19
C ASP A 66 8.46 16.13 21.16
N VAL A 67 8.84 17.28 21.70
CA VAL A 67 10.24 17.74 21.71
C VAL A 67 11.18 16.75 22.40
N ASP A 68 10.69 16.07 23.44
CA ASP A 68 11.45 15.06 24.18
C ASP A 68 11.65 13.77 23.34
N GLU A 69 10.61 13.34 22.61
CA GLU A 69 10.68 12.18 21.70
C GLU A 69 11.64 12.45 20.53
N VAL A 70 11.68 13.70 20.02
CA VAL A 70 12.63 14.10 18.98
C VAL A 70 14.07 14.07 19.49
N ALA A 71 14.32 14.53 20.73
CA ALA A 71 15.64 14.50 21.34
C ALA A 71 16.14 13.07 21.55
N GLU A 72 15.27 12.16 21.99
CA GLU A 72 15.59 10.74 22.14
C GLU A 72 15.93 10.08 20.78
N ALA A 73 15.13 10.34 19.75
CA ALA A 73 15.38 9.81 18.40
C ALA A 73 16.73 10.30 17.83
N GLN A 74 17.09 11.57 18.07
CA GLN A 74 18.40 12.11 17.68
C GLN A 74 19.55 11.45 18.43
N ALA A 75 19.41 11.24 19.74
CA ALA A 75 20.44 10.56 20.54
C ALA A 75 20.67 9.11 20.06
N TRP A 76 19.60 8.40 19.68
CA TRP A 76 19.69 7.06 19.10
C TRP A 76 20.45 7.04 17.77
N LEU A 77 20.17 7.98 16.87
CA LEU A 77 20.84 8.08 15.57
C LEU A 77 22.36 8.28 15.71
N VAL A 78 22.77 9.13 16.65
CA VAL A 78 24.20 9.39 16.95
C VAL A 78 24.89 8.16 17.56
N ASN A 79 24.17 7.34 18.33
CA ASN A 79 24.73 6.15 18.96
C ASN A 79 24.83 4.93 18.00
N GLN A 80 24.21 5.01 16.81
CA GLN A 80 24.30 3.97 15.77
C GLN A 80 25.31 4.26 14.66
N SER A 81 25.89 5.47 14.62
CA SER A 81 26.98 5.85 13.70
C SER A 81 28.36 5.55 14.28
#